data_AF-A0A957NF40-F1
#
_entry.id   AF-A0A957NF40-F1
#
_cell.length_a   1.000
_cell.length_b   1.000
_cell.length_c   1.000
_cell.angle_alpha   90.00
_cell.angle_beta   90.00
_cell.angle_gamma   90.00
#
_symmetry.space_group_name_H-M   'P 1'
#
loop_
_entity.id
_entity.type
_entity.pdbx_description
1 polymer ?
#
loop_
_entity_poly.entity_id
_entity_poly.type
_entity_poly.pdbx_seq_one_letter_code
_entity_poly.pdbx_strand_id
1 'polypeptide(L)'
;MNNIITTGAPPYYAYLEHSDGSWYMVWMTRTYPKTSRGHPWHVHMRWSKWGARKPPRHWRWWEQLWGRTNRDFHDPNEAVNEFYFNRYQPRLDNGYRLVQGHLAPGWTPREIAVPLRLAA
;
A
#
# COMPACT_ATOMS: atom_id res chain seq x y z
N MET A 1 -8.58 11.66 -13.52
CA MET A 1 -8.32 11.57 -12.07
C MET A 1 -6.89 11.11 -11.89
N ASN A 2 -6.02 11.92 -11.29
CA ASN A 2 -4.60 11.59 -11.19
C ASN A 2 -4.38 10.46 -10.18
N ASN A 3 -3.89 9.33 -10.66
CA ASN A 3 -3.36 8.27 -9.81
C ASN A 3 -2.08 8.81 -9.16
N ILE A 4 -2.14 9.14 -7.86
CA ILE A 4 -0.97 9.66 -7.14
C ILE A 4 -0.11 8.46 -6.74
N ILE A 5 0.87 8.16 -7.57
CA ILE A 5 1.92 7.17 -7.29
C ILE A 5 3.21 7.95 -7.11
N THR A 6 3.80 7.82 -5.92
CA THR A 6 5.05 8.47 -5.53
C THR A 6 6.04 7.42 -5.05
N THR A 7 7.32 7.78 -5.02
CA THR A 7 8.37 6.91 -4.48
C THR A 7 9.18 7.63 -3.40
N GLY A 8 9.73 6.88 -2.44
CA GLY A 8 10.50 7.45 -1.33
C GLY A 8 10.82 6.43 -0.24
N ALA A 9 11.13 6.95 0.94
CA ALA A 9 11.39 6.16 2.16
C ALA A 9 10.08 5.77 2.85
N PRO A 10 10.05 4.73 3.71
CA PRO A 10 8.84 4.34 4.44
C PRO A 10 8.36 5.48 5.37
N PRO A 11 7.05 5.51 5.73
CA PRO A 11 6.08 4.44 5.59
C PRO A 11 5.46 4.29 4.19
N TYR A 12 5.35 3.05 3.72
CA TYR A 12 4.76 2.74 2.41
C TYR A 12 3.25 2.55 2.46
N TYR A 13 2.58 2.83 1.34
CA TYR A 13 1.18 2.49 1.16
C TYR A 13 0.86 2.15 -0.29
N ALA A 14 -0.11 1.25 -0.49
CA ALA A 14 -0.60 0.85 -1.79
C ALA A 14 -2.12 0.60 -1.76
N TYR A 15 -2.81 1.19 -2.73
CA TYR A 15 -4.18 0.85 -3.08
C TYR A 15 -4.19 0.16 -4.45
N LEU A 16 -4.79 -1.03 -4.46
CA LEU A 16 -4.78 -1.97 -5.57
C LEU A 16 -6.23 -2.34 -5.93
N GLU A 17 -6.53 -2.43 -7.22
CA GLU A 17 -7.84 -2.83 -7.74
C GLU A 17 -7.68 -3.98 -8.73
N HIS A 18 -8.63 -4.92 -8.73
CA HIS A 18 -8.71 -6.02 -9.70
C HIS A 18 -9.94 -5.82 -10.60
N SER A 19 -9.91 -6.38 -11.81
CA SER A 19 -10.95 -6.16 -12.83
C SER A 19 -12.32 -6.76 -12.48
N ASP A 20 -12.34 -7.74 -11.58
CA ASP A 20 -13.57 -8.34 -11.00
C ASP A 20 -14.29 -7.40 -9.99
N GLY A 21 -13.73 -6.22 -9.72
CA GLY A 21 -14.25 -5.28 -8.74
C GLY A 21 -13.71 -5.47 -7.32
N SER A 22 -12.87 -6.48 -7.08
CA SER A 22 -12.12 -6.66 -5.84
C SER A 22 -11.10 -5.53 -5.66
N TRP A 23 -10.82 -5.19 -4.40
CA TRP A 23 -9.80 -4.19 -4.10
C TRP A 23 -9.07 -4.49 -2.80
N TYR A 24 -7.85 -3.99 -2.71
CA TYR A 24 -6.92 -4.25 -1.62
C TYR A 24 -6.15 -2.99 -1.26
N MET A 25 -6.05 -2.70 0.03
CA MET A 25 -5.27 -1.60 0.59
C MET A 25 -4.29 -2.19 1.59
N VAL A 26 -3.04 -1.75 1.52
CA VAL A 26 -2.03 -2.04 2.51
C VAL A 26 -1.23 -0.77 2.79
N TRP A 27 -0.94 -0.51 4.06
CA TRP A 27 -0.10 0.62 4.46
C TRP A 27 0.66 0.33 5.73
N MET A 28 1.77 1.05 5.88
CA MET A 28 2.61 1.04 7.06
C MET A 28 2.30 2.26 7.91
N THR A 29 2.36 2.11 9.22
CA THR A 29 2.48 3.25 10.14
C THR A 29 3.63 3.01 11.11
N ARG A 30 4.13 4.11 11.68
CA ARG A 30 5.09 4.07 12.78
C ARG A 30 4.50 4.82 13.97
N THR A 31 4.45 4.19 15.13
CA THR A 31 3.98 4.82 16.36
C THR A 31 5.15 5.26 17.24
N TYR A 32 5.04 6.46 17.82
CA TYR A 32 5.95 6.96 18.84
C TYR A 32 5.18 7.79 19.89
N PRO A 33 5.40 7.57 21.20
CA PRO A 33 6.22 6.51 21.81
C PRO A 33 5.60 5.13 21.61
N LYS A 34 6.36 4.05 21.89
CA LYS A 34 5.81 2.68 21.89
C LYS A 34 4.57 2.65 22.79
N THR A 35 3.43 2.22 22.25
CA THR A 35 2.26 1.91 23.10
C THR A 35 2.62 0.75 24.04
N SER A 36 1.84 0.53 25.10
CA SER A 36 2.02 -0.61 26.02
C SER A 36 1.95 -1.98 25.33
N ARG A 37 1.56 -2.05 24.05
CA ARG A 37 1.57 -3.25 23.18
C ARG A 37 2.88 -3.44 22.39
N GLY A 38 3.88 -2.56 22.54
CA GLY A 38 5.30 -2.92 22.37
C GLY A 38 5.96 -2.71 21.00
N HIS A 39 5.22 -2.60 19.89
CA HIS A 39 5.81 -2.57 18.54
C HIS A 39 5.74 -1.17 17.90
N PRO A 40 6.85 -0.60 17.38
CA PRO A 40 6.89 0.70 16.73
C PRO A 40 6.38 0.69 15.28
N TRP A 41 6.38 -0.45 14.60
CA TRP A 41 5.97 -0.56 13.20
C TRP A 41 4.72 -1.41 13.05
N HIS A 42 3.81 -0.97 12.19
CA HIS A 42 2.55 -1.65 11.93
C HIS A 42 2.31 -1.74 10.44
N VAL A 43 1.84 -2.90 9.97
CA VAL A 43 1.31 -3.09 8.62
C VAL A 43 -0.18 -3.34 8.73
N HIS A 44 -0.97 -2.51 8.06
CA HIS A 44 -2.41 -2.55 8.07
C HIS A 44 -2.93 -3.01 6.73
N MET A 45 -4.02 -3.76 6.74
CA MET A 45 -4.66 -4.26 5.54
C MET A 45 -6.17 -4.04 5.58
N ARG A 46 -6.73 -3.65 4.44
CA ARG A 46 -8.17 -3.57 4.23
C ARG A 46 -8.50 -4.03 2.81
N TRP A 47 -9.51 -4.86 2.65
CA TRP A 47 -9.84 -5.41 1.34
C TRP A 47 -11.32 -5.76 1.21
N SER A 48 -11.76 -5.91 -0.03
CA SER A 48 -13.03 -6.51 -0.40
C SER A 48 -12.86 -7.44 -1.60
N LYS A 49 -13.62 -8.55 -1.61
CA LYS A 49 -13.66 -9.54 -2.68
C LYS A 49 -14.89 -9.40 -3.61
N TRP A 50 -15.86 -8.53 -3.26
CA TRP A 50 -17.18 -8.51 -3.92
C TRP A 50 -17.76 -7.10 -3.94
N GLY A 51 -17.56 -6.33 -5.01
CA GLY A 51 -18.29 -5.10 -5.35
C GLY A 51 -18.43 -4.00 -4.29
N ALA A 52 -17.81 -4.16 -3.11
CA ALA A 52 -18.03 -3.28 -1.98
C ALA A 52 -17.46 -1.90 -2.32
N ARG A 53 -18.12 -0.88 -1.79
CA ARG A 53 -17.76 0.51 -2.04
C ARG A 53 -16.25 0.72 -1.85
N LYS A 54 -15.62 1.19 -2.92
CA LYS A 54 -14.19 1.52 -2.95
C LYS A 54 -13.92 2.68 -1.98
N PRO A 55 -12.75 2.72 -1.32
CA PRO A 55 -12.34 3.87 -0.53
C PRO A 55 -12.32 5.15 -1.40
N PRO A 56 -12.73 6.31 -0.86
CA PRO A 56 -12.57 7.58 -1.56
C PRO A 56 -11.08 7.87 -1.82
N ARG A 57 -10.71 8.08 -3.10
CA ARG A 57 -9.30 8.24 -3.52
C ARG A 57 -8.62 9.52 -3.00
N HIS A 58 -9.40 10.52 -2.61
CA HIS A 58 -8.88 11.78 -2.06
C HIS A 58 -8.58 11.69 -0.54
N TRP A 59 -8.99 10.61 0.11
CA TRP A 59 -8.79 10.45 1.55
C TRP A 59 -7.41 9.87 1.84
N ARG A 60 -6.73 10.41 2.85
CA ARG A 60 -5.46 9.91 3.39
C ARG A 60 -5.66 8.70 4.31
N TRP A 61 -6.24 7.64 3.76
CA TRP A 61 -6.52 6.41 4.49
C TRP A 61 -5.27 5.75 5.09
N TRP A 62 -4.09 6.00 4.52
CA TRP A 62 -2.80 5.49 5.01
C TRP A 62 -2.34 6.18 6.32
N GLU A 63 -2.97 7.28 6.73
CA GLU A 63 -2.71 7.92 8.03
C GLU A 63 -3.56 7.28 9.15
N GLN A 64 -4.49 6.39 8.82
CA GLN A 64 -5.33 5.72 9.80
C GLN A 64 -4.54 4.63 10.54
N LEU A 65 -4.69 4.57 11.86
CA LEU A 65 -3.98 3.60 12.70
C LEU A 65 -4.59 2.19 12.66
N TRP A 66 -5.67 1.97 11.90
CA TRP A 66 -6.41 0.72 11.94
C TRP A 66 -6.90 0.29 10.55
N GLY A 67 -6.49 -0.92 10.14
CA GLY A 67 -7.12 -1.65 9.06
C GLY A 67 -8.13 -2.67 9.56
N ARG A 68 -8.66 -3.49 8.63
CA ARG A 68 -9.46 -4.68 9.00
C ARG A 68 -8.58 -5.74 9.66
N THR A 69 -7.30 -5.76 9.31
CA THR A 69 -6.28 -6.62 9.92
C THR A 69 -5.01 -5.83 10.07
N ASN A 70 -4.31 -6.01 11.19
CA ASN A 70 -3.04 -5.35 11.50
C ASN A 70 -2.00 -6.42 11.84
N ARG A 71 -0.74 -6.13 11.54
CA ARG A 71 0.46 -6.90 11.93
C ARG A 71 1.46 -5.94 12.54
N ASP A 72 2.04 -6.33 13.66
CA ASP A 72 2.89 -5.48 14.49
C ASP A 72 4.33 -6.01 14.47
N PHE A 73 5.30 -5.11 14.35
CA PHE A 73 6.73 -5.45 14.15
C PHE A 73 7.64 -4.58 15.01
N HIS A 74 8.70 -5.18 15.53
CA HIS A 74 9.80 -4.43 16.15
C HIS A 74 10.79 -3.89 15.12
N ASP A 75 11.18 -4.73 14.16
CA ASP A 75 12.14 -4.38 13.13
C ASP A 75 11.43 -3.70 11.94
N PRO A 76 11.88 -2.50 11.49
CA PRO A 76 11.41 -1.91 10.24
C PRO A 76 11.52 -2.85 9.04
N ASN A 77 12.58 -3.66 8.94
CA ASN A 77 12.80 -4.53 7.79
C ASN A 77 11.77 -5.66 7.71
N GLU A 78 11.36 -6.22 8.85
CA GLU A 78 10.26 -7.19 8.90
C GLU A 78 8.94 -6.58 8.45
N ALA A 79 8.64 -5.35 8.87
CA ALA A 79 7.45 -4.63 8.42
C ALA A 79 7.47 -4.34 6.92
N VAL A 80 8.65 -3.97 6.38
CA VAL A 80 8.87 -3.78 4.94
C VAL A 80 8.68 -5.09 4.19
N ASN A 81 9.20 -6.21 4.70
CA ASN A 81 9.04 -7.53 4.09
C ASN A 81 7.58 -7.97 4.08
N GLU A 82 6.86 -7.77 5.18
CA GLU A 82 5.44 -8.03 5.26
C GLU A 82 4.69 -7.18 4.23
N PHE A 83 4.95 -5.87 4.19
CA PHE A 83 4.32 -4.97 3.22
C PHE A 83 4.56 -5.45 1.79
N TYR A 84 5.82 -5.72 1.41
CA TYR A 84 6.19 -5.96 0.03
C TYR A 84 5.93 -7.40 -0.40
N PHE A 85 6.64 -8.36 0.20
CA PHE A 85 6.66 -9.75 -0.26
C PHE A 85 5.36 -10.49 0.08
N ASN A 86 4.71 -10.18 1.20
CA ASN A 86 3.53 -10.92 1.65
C ASN A 86 2.21 -10.26 1.24
N ARG A 87 2.20 -8.94 1.09
CA ARG A 87 0.98 -8.16 0.80
C ARG A 87 0.98 -7.61 -0.60
N TYR A 88 1.91 -6.73 -0.94
CA TYR A 88 1.90 -5.97 -2.19
C TYR A 88 2.17 -6.82 -3.44
N GLN A 89 3.34 -7.45 -3.53
CA GLN A 89 3.78 -8.20 -4.71
C GLN A 89 2.80 -9.32 -5.09
N PRO A 90 2.30 -10.15 -4.15
CA PRO A 90 1.35 -11.20 -4.49
C PRO A 90 0.04 -10.67 -5.08
N ARG A 91 -0.38 -9.43 -4.79
CA ARG A 91 -1.58 -8.85 -5.42
C ARG A 91 -1.30 -8.53 -6.88
N LEU A 92 -0.13 -7.96 -7.17
CA LEU A 92 0.28 -7.71 -8.56
C LEU A 92 0.34 -9.02 -9.36
N ASP A 93 0.96 -10.06 -8.77
CA ASP A 93 1.08 -11.38 -9.41
C ASP A 93 -0.29 -12.03 -9.69
N ASN A 94 -1.32 -11.65 -8.92
CA ASN A 94 -2.70 -12.10 -9.10
C ASN A 94 -3.59 -11.06 -9.81
N GLY A 95 -3.00 -10.25 -10.69
CA GLY A 95 -3.75 -9.39 -11.62
C GLY A 95 -4.31 -8.09 -11.03
N TYR A 96 -3.98 -7.75 -9.79
CA TYR A 96 -4.34 -6.43 -9.26
C TYR A 96 -3.45 -5.36 -9.87
N ARG A 97 -4.02 -4.19 -10.13
CA ARG A 97 -3.34 -3.00 -10.62
C ARG A 97 -3.17 -1.99 -9.50
N LEU A 98 -1.98 -1.40 -9.41
CA LEU A 98 -1.73 -0.27 -8.49
C LEU A 98 -2.49 0.97 -8.99
N VAL A 99 -3.28 1.56 -8.09
CA VAL A 99 -4.09 2.75 -8.36
C VAL A 99 -3.51 3.98 -7.66
N GLN A 100 -2.99 3.82 -6.46
CA GLN A 100 -2.44 4.91 -5.65
C GLN A 100 -1.40 4.35 -4.69
N GLY A 101 -0.29 5.06 -4.45
CA GLY A 101 0.74 4.56 -3.55
C GLY A 101 1.89 5.51 -3.25
N HIS A 102 2.59 5.21 -2.16
CA HIS A 102 3.95 5.67 -1.86
C HIS A 102 4.80 4.44 -1.62
N LEU A 103 5.77 4.18 -2.51
CA LEU A 103 6.51 2.92 -2.56
C LEU A 103 8.02 3.17 -2.55
N ALA A 104 8.81 2.13 -2.29
CA ALA A 104 10.25 2.24 -2.50
C ALA A 104 10.56 2.44 -4.00
N PRO A 105 11.68 3.11 -4.35
CA PRO A 105 12.16 3.15 -5.73
C PRO A 105 12.29 1.74 -6.32
N GLY A 106 11.78 1.54 -7.54
CA GLY A 106 11.82 0.25 -8.24
C GLY A 106 10.66 -0.70 -7.92
N TRP A 107 9.78 -0.38 -6.97
CA TRP A 107 8.59 -1.19 -6.66
C TRP A 107 7.36 -0.83 -7.48
N THR A 108 7.40 0.23 -8.29
CA THR A 108 6.30 0.58 -9.18
C THR A 108 6.22 -0.43 -10.33
N PRO A 109 5.02 -1.01 -10.62
CA PRO A 109 4.87 -1.98 -11.70
C PRO A 109 5.31 -1.38 -13.04
N ARG A 110 5.99 -2.18 -13.87
CA ARG A 110 6.51 -1.73 -15.18
C ARG A 110 5.42 -1.21 -16.11
N GLU A 111 4.19 -1.72 -16.03
CA GLU A 111 3.05 -1.26 -16.84
C GLU A 111 2.56 0.15 -16.49
N ILE A 112 2.96 0.71 -15.34
CA ILE A 112 2.67 2.09 -14.94
C ILE A 112 3.86 3.02 -15.28
N ALA A 113 5.03 2.44 -15.51
CA ALA A 113 6.18 3.17 -15.99
C ALA A 113 6.07 3.33 -17.52
N VAL A 114 5.87 4.57 -17.99
CA VAL A 114 6.20 5.16 -19.32
C VAL A 114 4.95 5.72 -20.08
N PRO A 115 5.02 6.92 -20.72
CA PRO A 115 6.25 7.55 -21.22
C PRO A 115 6.65 8.90 -20.62
N LEU A 116 7.97 9.05 -20.43
CA LEU A 116 8.64 10.33 -20.68
C LEU A 116 8.05 10.88 -21.97
N ARG A 117 7.33 12.00 -21.87
CA ARG A 117 7.03 12.81 -23.05
C ARG A 117 8.38 13.22 -23.62
N LEU A 118 8.77 12.63 -24.75
CA LEU A 118 9.58 13.36 -25.73
C LEU A 118 8.71 14.55 -26.15
N ALA A 119 8.93 15.69 -25.51
CA ALA A 119 8.51 16.97 -26.06
C ALA A 119 9.46 17.28 -27.21
N ALA A 120 8.86 17.60 -28.35
CA ALA A 120 9.48 17.96 -29.62
C ALA A 120 10.44 19.15 -29.51
#